data_AF-A0A239R154-F1
#
_entry.id   AF-A0A239R154-F1
#
_cell.length_a   1.000
_cell.length_b   1.000
_cell.length_c   1.000
_cell.angle_alpha   90.00
_cell.angle_beta   90.00
_cell.angle_gamma   90.00
#
_symmetry.space_group_name_H-M   'P 1'
#
loop_
_entity.id
_entity.type
_entity.pdbx_description
1 polymer ?
#
loop_
_entity_poly.entity_id
_entity_poly.type
_entity_poly.pdbx_seq_one_letter_code
_entity_poly.pdbx_strand_id
1 'polypeptide(L)'
;MTMELRKAYRLTREQDEELKAKVKEMGMTESEFIRLLITQRPKDYPEIRQMLSRLIGEVNRIGVNINEITHNNNSSLYRESDKARLMAYMFKLNEQLGKVVDTVGNNKNSVHEG
;
A
#
# COMPACT_ATOMS: atom_id res chain seq x y z
N MET A 1 42.30 21.56 -11.54
CA MET A 1 41.87 21.92 -12.91
C MET A 1 41.42 20.65 -13.59
N THR A 2 40.14 20.51 -13.92
CA THR A 2 39.66 19.38 -14.74
C THR A 2 40.27 19.53 -16.14
N MET A 3 41.08 18.55 -16.57
CA MET A 3 41.62 18.52 -17.92
C MET A 3 40.48 18.34 -18.93
N GLU A 4 40.27 19.34 -19.80
CA GLU A 4 39.43 19.17 -20.98
C GLU A 4 40.18 18.37 -22.04
N LEU A 5 39.77 17.12 -22.24
CA LEU A 5 40.28 16.25 -23.29
C LEU A 5 39.34 16.31 -24.50
N ARG A 6 39.88 16.67 -25.68
CA ARG A 6 39.14 16.60 -26.95
C ARG A 6 39.45 15.28 -27.65
N LYS A 7 38.41 14.58 -28.11
CA LYS A 7 38.53 13.31 -28.83
C LYS A 7 37.77 13.41 -30.14
N ALA A 8 38.46 13.15 -31.25
CA ALA A 8 37.87 13.09 -32.58
C ALA A 8 37.70 11.63 -33.00
N TYR A 9 36.61 11.33 -33.69
CA TYR A 9 36.29 9.99 -34.19
C TYR A 9 35.76 10.11 -35.62
N ARG A 10 35.89 9.03 -36.40
CA ARG A 10 35.37 8.98 -37.77
C ARG A 10 34.01 8.29 -37.76
N LEU A 11 33.05 8.88 -38.46
CA LEU A 11 31.73 8.31 -38.69
C LEU A 11 31.50 8.15 -40.19
N THR A 12 30.72 7.14 -40.56
CA THR A 12 30.11 7.10 -41.90
C THR A 12 28.98 8.12 -41.99
N ARG A 13 28.52 8.42 -43.20
CA ARG A 13 27.40 9.35 -43.42
C ARG A 13 26.11 8.88 -42.73
N GLU A 14 25.83 7.58 -42.84
CA GLU A 14 24.67 6.95 -42.20
C GLU A 14 24.73 7.07 -40.68
N GLN A 15 25.90 6.86 -40.07
CA GLN A 15 26.09 6.99 -38.63
C GLN A 15 25.92 8.44 -38.14
N ASP A 16 26.37 9.42 -38.91
CA ASP A 16 26.20 10.84 -38.61
C ASP A 16 24.71 11.27 -38.68
N GLU A 17 23.98 10.76 -39.69
CA GLU A 17 22.54 10.99 -39.82
C GLU A 17 21.76 10.35 -38.67
N GLU A 18 22.09 9.11 -38.30
CA GLU A 18 21.47 8.41 -37.17
C GLU A 18 21.75 9.12 -35.84
N LEU A 19 22.99 9.58 -35.63
CA LEU A 19 23.39 10.34 -34.45
C LEU A 19 22.57 11.62 -34.32
N LYS A 20 22.45 12.40 -35.41
CA LYS A 20 21.66 13.64 -35.43
C LYS A 20 20.19 13.40 -35.15
N ALA A 21 19.61 12.32 -35.69
CA ALA A 21 18.22 11.96 -35.43
C ALA A 21 17.97 11.67 -33.95
N LYS A 22 18.81 10.82 -33.32
CA LYS A 22 18.71 10.46 -31.90
C LYS A 22 18.92 11.66 -30.96
N VAL A 23 19.90 12.50 -31.28
CA VAL A 23 20.22 13.71 -30.52
C VAL A 23 19.05 14.72 -30.58
N LYS A 24 18.43 14.87 -31.76
CA LYS A 24 17.25 15.71 -31.96
C LYS A 24 16.04 15.18 -31.21
N GLU A 25 15.79 13.87 -31.25
CA GLU A 25 14.69 13.22 -30.53
C GLU A 25 14.79 13.46 -29.02
N MET A 26 15.99 13.35 -28.45
CA MET A 26 16.22 13.55 -27.03
C MET A 26 16.45 15.02 -26.62
N GLY A 27 16.45 15.95 -27.58
CA GLY A 27 16.58 17.39 -27.31
C GLY A 27 17.88 17.81 -26.62
N MET A 28 18.99 17.07 -26.84
CA MET A 28 20.30 17.34 -26.24
C MET A 28 21.36 17.66 -27.30
N THR A 29 22.59 17.95 -26.89
CA THR A 29 23.73 18.09 -27.82
C THR A 29 24.41 16.75 -28.09
N GLU A 30 25.09 16.60 -29.24
CA GLU A 30 25.86 15.38 -29.56
C GLU A 30 26.89 15.03 -28.49
N SER A 31 27.54 16.05 -27.92
CA SER A 31 28.52 15.86 -26.84
C SER A 31 27.89 15.36 -25.54
N GLU A 32 26.69 15.82 -25.21
CA GLU A 32 25.93 15.30 -24.06
C GLU A 32 25.49 13.87 -24.31
N PHE A 33 25.03 13.56 -25.53
CA PHE A 33 24.62 12.23 -25.93
C PHE A 33 25.78 11.22 -25.89
N ILE A 34 26.96 11.58 -26.41
CA ILE A 34 28.15 10.71 -26.32
C ILE A 34 28.56 10.49 -24.87
N ARG A 35 28.52 11.54 -24.03
CA ARG A 35 28.80 11.40 -22.59
C ARG A 35 27.80 10.49 -21.90
N LEU A 36 26.51 10.63 -22.21
CA LEU A 36 25.42 9.77 -21.72
C LEU A 36 25.69 8.30 -22.05
N LEU A 37 26.07 8.00 -23.30
CA LEU A 37 26.39 6.64 -23.74
C LEU A 37 27.63 6.06 -23.05
N ILE A 38 28.62 6.91 -22.72
CA ILE A 38 29.82 6.48 -22.00
C ILE A 38 29.53 6.21 -20.52
N THR A 39 28.73 7.08 -19.88
CA THR A 39 28.49 6.99 -18.43
C THR A 39 27.42 5.96 -18.08
N GLN A 40 26.39 5.80 -18.90
CA GLN A 40 25.20 4.96 -18.64
C GLN A 40 24.71 5.04 -17.18
N ARG A 41 24.83 6.20 -16.52
CA ARG A 41 24.47 6.30 -15.11
C ARG A 41 22.95 6.47 -15.01
N PRO A 42 22.29 5.84 -14.02
CA PRO A 42 20.85 6.03 -13.77
C PRO A 42 20.45 7.51 -13.58
N LYS A 43 21.40 8.38 -13.18
CA LYS A 43 21.17 9.83 -13.02
C LYS A 43 20.93 10.56 -14.34
N ASP A 44 21.37 9.98 -15.46
CA ASP A 44 21.34 10.62 -16.76
C ASP A 44 19.97 10.39 -17.47
N TYR A 45 19.08 9.58 -16.88
CA TYR A 45 17.72 9.29 -17.37
C TYR A 45 16.65 9.82 -16.40
N PRO A 46 16.30 11.11 -16.47
CA PRO A 46 15.35 11.72 -15.53
C PRO A 46 13.97 11.07 -15.55
N GLU A 47 13.52 10.61 -16.72
CA GLU A 47 12.23 9.93 -16.91
C GLU A 47 12.13 8.64 -16.11
N ILE A 48 13.16 7.78 -16.20
CA ILE A 48 13.23 6.51 -15.46
C ILE A 48 13.20 6.78 -13.95
N ARG A 49 13.90 7.81 -13.47
CA ARG A 49 13.85 8.19 -12.05
C ARG A 49 12.45 8.63 -11.63
N GLN A 50 11.78 9.47 -12.42
CA GLN A 50 10.43 9.91 -12.11
C GLN A 50 9.44 8.73 -12.09
N MET A 51 9.61 7.75 -12.98
CA MET A 51 8.81 6.52 -12.98
C MET A 51 9.07 5.69 -11.72
N LEU A 52 10.34 5.50 -11.34
CA LEU A 52 10.71 4.77 -10.12
C LEU A 52 10.20 5.47 -8.86
N SER A 53 10.31 6.80 -8.77
CA SER A 53 9.78 7.56 -7.64
C SER A 53 8.26 7.45 -7.53
N ARG A 54 7.54 7.47 -8.68
CA ARG A 54 6.10 7.23 -8.70
C ARG A 54 5.76 5.82 -8.23
N LEU A 55 6.47 4.81 -8.71
CA LEU A 55 6.27 3.42 -8.30
C LEU A 55 6.49 3.22 -6.79
N ILE A 56 7.57 3.79 -6.24
CA ILE A 56 7.84 3.75 -4.78
C ILE A 56 6.69 4.41 -4.00
N GLY A 57 6.18 5.55 -4.49
CA GLY A 57 5.03 6.23 -3.88
C GLY A 57 3.77 5.35 -3.85
N GLU A 58 3.47 4.64 -4.94
CA GLU A 58 2.34 3.72 -5.00
C GLU A 58 2.52 2.51 -4.07
N VAL A 59 3.70 1.91 -4.01
CA VAL A 59 4.00 0.82 -3.07
C VAL A 59 3.83 1.28 -1.61
N ASN A 60 4.27 2.49 -1.28
CA ASN A 60 4.08 3.06 0.06
C ASN A 60 2.60 3.24 0.41
N ARG A 61 1.77 3.72 -0.54
CA ARG A 61 0.31 3.84 -0.35
C ARG A 61 -0.34 2.47 -0.13
N ILE A 62 0.06 1.46 -0.89
CA ILE A 62 -0.41 0.07 -0.70
C ILE A 62 -0.06 -0.40 0.71
N GLY A 63 1.16 -0.13 1.20
CA GLY A 63 1.57 -0.48 2.56
C GLY A 63 0.71 0.19 3.65
N VAL A 64 0.36 1.47 3.47
CA VAL A 64 -0.57 2.18 4.38
C VAL A 64 -1.94 1.52 4.37
N ASN A 65 -2.51 1.24 3.19
CA ASN A 65 -3.81 0.59 3.09
C ASN A 65 -3.82 -0.80 3.74
N ILE A 66 -2.75 -1.59 3.57
CA ILE A 66 -2.61 -2.90 4.22
C ILE A 66 -2.57 -2.76 5.75
N ASN A 67 -1.83 -1.77 6.26
CA ASN A 67 -1.76 -1.50 7.70
C ASN A 67 -3.13 -1.10 8.25
N GLU A 68 -3.88 -0.25 7.53
CA GLU A 68 -5.24 0.13 7.91
C GLU A 68 -6.20 -1.06 7.91
N ILE A 69 -6.15 -1.93 6.89
CA ILE A 69 -6.95 -3.17 6.83
C ILE A 69 -6.60 -4.08 8.00
N THR A 70 -5.31 -4.27 8.28
CA THR A 70 -4.83 -5.10 9.39
C THR A 70 -5.24 -4.53 10.73
N HIS A 71 -5.09 -3.22 10.93
CA HIS A 71 -5.51 -2.53 12.14
C HIS A 71 -7.01 -2.62 12.33
N ASN A 72 -7.80 -2.41 11.27
CA ASN A 72 -9.25 -2.52 11.31
C ASN A 72 -9.69 -3.95 11.64
N ASN A 73 -9.11 -4.97 11.00
CA ASN A 73 -9.39 -6.38 11.29
C ASN A 73 -9.04 -6.75 12.73
N ASN A 74 -7.88 -6.31 13.22
CA ASN A 74 -7.48 -6.50 14.62
C ASN A 74 -8.38 -5.70 15.59
N SER A 75 -8.98 -4.59 15.14
CA SER A 75 -9.92 -3.79 15.93
C SER A 75 -11.35 -4.34 15.93
N SER A 76 -11.71 -5.22 14.98
CA SER A 76 -13.09 -5.63 14.71
C SER A 76 -13.54 -6.91 15.43
N LEU A 77 -12.96 -7.29 16.57
CA LEU A 77 -13.48 -8.40 17.40
C LEU A 77 -13.84 -7.97 18.83
N TYR A 78 -14.56 -6.86 18.95
CA TYR A 78 -15.07 -6.23 20.19
C TYR A 78 -14.03 -5.43 20.97
N ARG A 79 -14.35 -4.17 21.27
CA ARG A 79 -13.70 -3.48 22.40
C ARG A 79 -14.01 -4.29 23.66
N GLU A 80 -13.06 -4.41 24.58
CA GLU A 80 -13.29 -5.10 25.86
C GLU A 80 -14.53 -4.54 26.60
N SER A 81 -14.82 -3.25 26.42
CA SER A 81 -16.06 -2.61 26.91
C SER A 81 -17.35 -3.22 26.35
N ASP A 82 -17.33 -3.65 25.09
CA ASP A 82 -18.49 -4.21 24.41
C ASP A 82 -18.71 -5.67 24.84
N LYS A 83 -17.63 -6.42 25.06
CA LYS A 83 -17.68 -7.76 25.68
C LYS A 83 -18.23 -7.70 27.10
N ALA A 84 -17.72 -6.77 27.91
CA ALA A 84 -18.18 -6.58 29.28
C ALA A 84 -19.68 -6.22 29.33
N ARG A 85 -20.13 -5.33 28.45
CA ARG A 85 -21.55 -4.93 28.35
C ARG A 85 -22.44 -6.09 27.88
N LEU A 86 -21.98 -6.89 26.91
CA LEU A 86 -22.70 -8.07 26.45
C LEU A 86 -22.84 -9.13 27.56
N MET A 87 -21.77 -9.41 28.30
CA MET A 87 -21.78 -10.30 29.46
C MET A 87 -22.80 -9.85 30.52
N ALA A 88 -22.81 -8.55 30.85
CA ALA A 88 -23.75 -7.99 31.83
C ALA A 88 -25.21 -8.14 31.38
N TYR A 89 -25.50 -7.91 30.09
CA TYR A 89 -26.84 -8.13 29.55
C TYR A 89 -27.26 -9.60 29.57
N MET A 90 -26.37 -10.53 29.23
CA MET A 90 -26.66 -11.97 29.31
C MET A 90 -26.92 -12.43 30.75
N PHE A 91 -26.17 -11.90 31.72
CA PHE A 91 -26.37 -12.22 33.14
C PHE A 91 -27.75 -11.77 33.63
N LYS A 92 -28.13 -10.52 33.31
CA LYS A 92 -29.45 -9.97 33.65
C LYS A 92 -30.58 -10.76 33.00
N LEU A 93 -30.39 -11.16 31.74
CA LEU A 93 -31.38 -11.94 30.99
C LEU A 93 -31.60 -13.31 31.65
N ASN A 94 -30.52 -14.02 32.01
CA ASN A 94 -30.61 -15.30 32.71
C ASN A 94 -31.28 -15.19 34.08
N GLU A 95 -30.99 -14.14 34.84
CA GLU A 95 -31.64 -13.89 36.13
C GLU A 95 -33.15 -13.68 35.97
N GLN A 96 -33.56 -12.86 34.99
CA GLN A 96 -34.97 -12.61 34.72
C GLN A 96 -35.68 -13.86 34.18
N LEU A 97 -35.02 -14.62 33.31
CA LEU A 97 -35.55 -15.89 32.79
C LEU A 97 -35.72 -16.91 33.92
N GLY A 98 -34.75 -17.03 34.83
CA GLY A 98 -34.86 -17.90 36.01
C GLY A 98 -36.08 -17.57 36.86
N LYS A 99 -36.29 -16.27 37.18
CA LYS A 99 -37.48 -15.83 37.92
C LYS A 99 -38.78 -16.19 37.20
N VAL A 100 -38.85 -16.02 35.89
CA VAL A 100 -40.03 -16.40 35.09
C VAL A 100 -40.22 -17.92 35.09
N VAL A 101 -39.16 -18.70 34.96
CA VAL A 101 -39.20 -20.16 35.01
C VAL A 101 -39.65 -20.65 36.39
N ASP A 102 -39.20 -20.04 37.48
CA ASP A 102 -39.63 -20.40 38.84
C ASP A 102 -41.13 -20.06 39.03
N THR A 103 -41.56 -18.91 38.53
CA THR A 103 -42.96 -18.45 38.66
C THR A 103 -43.93 -19.26 37.79
N VAL A 104 -43.51 -19.66 36.59
CA VAL A 104 -44.34 -20.41 35.63
C VAL A 104 -44.22 -21.93 35.85
N GLY A 105 -43.04 -22.41 36.22
CA GLY A 105 -42.73 -23.81 36.50
C GLY A 105 -43.39 -24.31 37.79
N ASN A 106 -43.40 -23.51 38.86
CA ASN A 106 -44.13 -23.88 40.09
C ASN A 106 -45.65 -23.90 39.91
N ASN A 107 -46.19 -23.18 38.92
CA ASN A 107 -47.63 -23.18 38.62
C ASN A 107 -48.13 -24.38 37.80
N LYS A 108 -47.22 -25.25 37.30
CA LYS A 108 -47.62 -26.49 36.59
C LYS A 108 -47.70 -27.72 37.49
N ASN A 109 -47.09 -27.69 38.68
CA ASN A 109 -47.09 -28.83 39.61
C ASN A 109 -48.24 -28.82 40.63
N SER A 110 -49.11 -27.80 40.62
CA SER A 110 -50.24 -27.67 41.56
C SER A 110 -51.61 -28.02 40.98
N VAL A 111 -51.69 -28.56 39.75
CA VAL A 111 -52.98 -28.82 39.06
C VAL A 111 -53.36 -30.31 39.00
N HIS A 112 -52.62 -31.22 39.65
CA HIS A 112 -52.94 -32.66 39.67
C HIS A 112 -52.96 -33.29 41.07
N GLU A 113 -53.58 -32.63 42.04
CA GLU A 113 -54.11 -33.31 43.23
C GLU A 113 -55.51 -32.77 43.54
N GLY A 114 -56.51 -33.47 43.03
CA GLY A 114 -57.94 -33.26 43.25
C GLY A 114 -58.72 -34.46 42.77
#